data_AF-A0A6G6X923-F1
#
_entry.id   AF-A0A6G6X923-F1
#
_cell.length_a   1.000
_cell.length_b   1.000
_cell.length_c   1.000
_cell.angle_alpha   90.00
_cell.angle_beta   90.00
_cell.angle_gamma   90.00
#
_symmetry.space_group_name_H-M   'P 1'
#
loop_
_entity.id
_entity.type
_entity.pdbx_description
1 polymer ?
#
loop_
_entity_poly.entity_id
_entity_poly.type
_entity_poly.pdbx_seq_one_letter_code
_entity_poly.pdbx_strand_id
1 'polypeptide(L)'
;MIAQGKVLLLSCPDCGASHPHFEFCGDTDMATDGLASAGDRDGRRLALFHARDAEVEQAEDLRSARLAEVIQRAPSAVGMDFQTFRKRYRPPELTYRCPWCDTAQMAVSREMTAAEFVDAGGRIDCIGDIELREGQTFS
;
A
#
# COMPACT_ATOMS: atom_id res chain seq x y z
N MET A 1 -8.32 0.36 -17.05
CA MET A 1 -8.45 -0.49 -15.84
C MET A 1 -8.73 0.41 -14.66
N ILE A 2 -9.66 0.06 -13.79
CA ILE A 2 -9.99 0.88 -12.62
C ILE A 2 -9.23 0.34 -11.40
N ALA A 3 -8.40 1.18 -10.79
CA ALA A 3 -7.71 0.87 -9.55
C ALA A 3 -8.49 1.50 -8.38
N GLN A 4 -8.81 0.69 -7.37
CA GLN A 4 -9.37 1.14 -6.10
C GLN A 4 -8.42 0.72 -4.99
N GLY A 5 -8.34 1.50 -3.90
CA GLY A 5 -7.43 1.20 -2.82
C GLY A 5 -7.18 2.38 -1.91
N LYS A 6 -6.10 2.28 -1.14
CA LYS A 6 -5.63 3.32 -0.22
C LYS A 6 -4.12 3.52 -0.33
N VAL A 7 -3.67 4.69 0.08
CA VAL A 7 -2.25 5.03 0.19
C VAL A 7 -1.78 4.73 1.61
N LEU A 8 -0.69 3.99 1.71
CA LEU A 8 0.06 3.75 2.94
C LEU A 8 1.32 4.62 2.91
N LEU A 9 1.54 5.44 3.94
CA LEU A 9 2.85 6.04 4.16
C LEU A 9 3.67 5.13 5.06
N LEU A 10 4.71 4.54 4.49
CA LEU A 10 5.63 3.65 5.17
C LEU A 10 6.79 4.48 5.72
N SER A 11 7.23 4.20 6.95
CA SER A 11 8.39 4.86 7.55
C SER A 11 9.50 3.85 7.85
N CYS A 12 10.72 4.16 7.38
CA CYS A 12 11.91 3.36 7.65
C CYS A 12 12.65 3.90 8.88
N PRO A 13 12.84 3.10 9.94
CA PRO A 13 13.56 3.55 11.14
C PRO A 13 15.07 3.77 10.88
N ASP A 14 15.67 3.01 9.96
CA ASP A 14 17.12 3.06 9.74
C ASP A 14 17.56 4.24 8.87
N CYS A 15 16.97 4.41 7.67
CA CYS A 15 17.40 5.42 6.71
C CYS A 15 16.51 6.68 6.67
N GLY A 16 15.47 6.72 7.50
CA GLY A 16 14.53 7.84 7.63
C GLY A 16 13.62 8.05 6.41
N ALA A 17 13.60 7.12 5.45
CA ALA A 17 12.75 7.23 4.27
C ALA A 17 11.26 7.20 4.65
N SER A 18 10.48 8.07 4.02
CA SER A 18 9.02 8.07 4.02
C SER A 18 8.58 7.61 2.64
N HIS A 19 7.97 6.45 2.53
CA HIS A 19 7.68 5.84 1.23
C HIS A 19 6.18 5.68 1.04
N PRO A 20 5.58 6.28 -0.01
CA PRO A 20 4.18 6.06 -0.32
C PRO A 20 4.03 4.72 -1.05
N HIS A 21 3.07 3.91 -0.62
CA HIS A 21 2.72 2.63 -1.24
C HIS A 21 1.22 2.58 -1.47
N PHE A 22 0.77 2.05 -2.61
CA PHE A 22 -0.66 1.86 -2.86
C PHE A 22 -1.08 0.43 -2.57
N GLU A 23 -2.01 0.28 -1.63
CA GLU A 23 -2.67 -1.01 -1.35
C GLU A 23 -3.93 -1.10 -2.20
N PHE A 24 -3.87 -1.97 -3.22
CA PHE A 24 -4.99 -2.21 -4.13
C PHE A 24 -6.09 -3.04 -3.44
N CYS A 25 -7.33 -2.61 -3.62
CA CYS A 25 -8.53 -3.38 -3.29
C CYS A 25 -9.08 -3.98 -4.58
N GLY A 26 -9.20 -5.31 -4.62
CA GLY A 26 -9.92 -6.01 -5.69
C GLY A 26 -11.27 -6.50 -5.16
N ASP A 27 -12.36 -6.17 -5.85
CA ASP A 27 -13.60 -6.94 -5.71
C ASP A 27 -13.35 -8.36 -6.25
N THR A 28 -14.06 -9.36 -5.73
CA THR A 28 -13.88 -10.77 -6.11
C THR A 28 -14.12 -11.09 -7.59
N ASP A 29 -14.63 -10.14 -8.38
CA ASP A 29 -14.82 -10.22 -9.84
C ASP A 29 -13.81 -9.39 -10.64
N MET A 30 -13.00 -8.54 -9.99
CA MET A 30 -11.96 -7.72 -10.63
C MET A 30 -10.59 -8.34 -10.38
N ALA A 31 -9.99 -8.88 -11.44
CA ALA A 31 -8.57 -9.21 -11.44
C ALA A 31 -7.77 -7.89 -11.29
N THR A 32 -7.21 -7.65 -10.10
CA THR A 32 -6.12 -6.67 -9.90
C THR A 32 -4.78 -7.18 -10.43
N ASP A 33 -4.83 -8.30 -11.17
CA ASP A 33 -3.67 -9.03 -11.62
C ASP A 33 -2.85 -8.18 -12.60
N GLY A 34 -1.59 -7.95 -12.22
CA GLY A 34 -0.67 -7.13 -12.98
C GLY A 34 -0.76 -5.62 -12.72
N LEU A 35 -1.33 -5.14 -11.62
CA LEU A 35 -1.12 -3.77 -11.12
C LEU A 35 0.04 -3.71 -10.12
N ALA A 36 0.79 -2.61 -10.15
CA ALA A 36 1.91 -2.34 -9.25
C ALA A 36 1.93 -0.86 -8.84
N SER A 37 2.63 -0.59 -7.74
CA SER A 37 2.89 0.77 -7.28
C SER A 37 4.37 0.98 -6.94
N ALA A 38 4.85 2.20 -7.17
CA ALA A 38 6.20 2.62 -6.81
C ALA A 38 6.17 4.03 -6.23
N GLY A 39 6.90 4.24 -5.15
CA GLY A 39 6.94 5.51 -4.44
C GLY A 39 8.34 6.12 -4.44
N ASP A 40 8.41 7.42 -4.17
CA ASP A 40 9.68 8.09 -3.89
C ASP A 40 10.16 7.86 -2.44
N ARG A 41 11.34 8.41 -2.13
CA ARG A 41 11.96 8.32 -0.81
C ARG A 41 11.35 9.28 0.21
N ASP A 42 10.75 10.37 -0.27
CA ASP A 42 10.33 11.51 0.54
C ASP A 42 8.84 11.51 0.88
N GLY A 43 8.06 10.59 0.32
CA GLY A 43 6.65 10.41 0.68
C GLY A 43 5.72 11.28 -0.17
N ARG A 44 6.19 11.77 -1.33
CA ARG A 44 5.51 12.81 -2.10
C ARG A 44 5.06 12.35 -3.47
N ARG A 45 5.67 11.33 -4.04
CA ARG A 45 5.34 10.82 -5.37
C ARG A 45 5.00 9.35 -5.31
N LEU A 46 3.88 8.99 -5.93
CA LEU A 46 3.39 7.63 -6.08
C LEU A 46 3.04 7.40 -7.54
N ALA A 47 3.55 6.34 -8.14
CA ALA A 47 3.19 5.89 -9.48
C ALA A 47 2.37 4.60 -9.40
N LEU A 48 1.32 4.52 -10.21
CA LEU A 48 0.52 3.33 -10.43
C LEU A 48 0.71 2.89 -11.88
N PHE A 49 1.01 1.61 -12.10
CA PHE A 49 1.38 1.10 -13.41
C PHE A 49 1.06 -0.40 -13.53
N HIS A 50 1.14 -0.95 -14.74
CA HIS A 50 1.06 -2.40 -14.90
C HIS A 50 2.41 -3.05 -14.58
N ALA A 51 2.43 -4.13 -13.81
CA ALA A 51 3.66 -4.81 -13.38
C ALA A 51 4.54 -5.33 -14.55
N ARG A 52 4.00 -5.42 -15.76
CA ARG A 52 4.75 -5.77 -16.98
C ARG A 52 5.53 -4.58 -17.56
N ASP A 53 5.21 -3.36 -17.12
CA ASP A 53 5.86 -2.13 -17.53
C ASP A 53 7.11 -1.90 -16.66
N ALA A 54 8.14 -2.72 -16.92
CA ALA A 54 9.43 -2.64 -16.24
C ALA A 54 10.13 -1.27 -16.37
N GLU A 55 9.63 -0.38 -17.23
CA GLU A 55 10.14 0.99 -17.42
C GLU A 55 9.90 1.88 -16.19
N VAL A 56 8.85 1.61 -15.38
CA VAL A 56 8.55 2.42 -14.19
C VAL A 56 9.49 2.10 -13.02
N GLU A 57 9.93 0.84 -12.89
CA GLU A 57 10.97 0.46 -11.93
C GLU A 57 12.36 1.02 -12.32
N GLN A 58 12.54 1.47 -13.57
CA GLN A 58 13.79 2.06 -14.07
C GLN A 58 13.91 3.57 -13.81
N ALA A 59 12.85 4.24 -13.35
CA ALA A 59 12.95 5.62 -12.90
C ALA A 59 13.87 5.69 -11.67
N GLU A 60 14.90 6.53 -11.72
CA GLU A 60 15.96 6.55 -10.68
C GLU A 60 15.42 6.85 -9.28
N ASP A 61 14.28 7.55 -9.17
CA ASP A 61 13.70 8.07 -7.93
C ASP A 61 12.44 7.33 -7.44
N LEU A 62 12.00 6.27 -8.13
CA LEU A 62 10.82 5.48 -7.73
C LEU A 62 11.19 4.02 -7.46
N ARG A 63 10.65 3.45 -6.38
CA ARG A 63 10.87 2.04 -6.03
C ARG A 63 9.58 1.39 -5.53
N SER A 64 9.44 0.08 -5.69
CA SER A 64 8.32 -0.66 -5.11
C SER A 64 8.69 -1.23 -3.75
N ALA A 65 7.88 -0.95 -2.73
CA ALA A 65 7.95 -1.66 -1.46
C ALA A 65 7.39 -3.09 -1.61
N ARG A 66 8.01 -4.05 -0.93
CA ARG A 66 7.56 -5.46 -0.91
C ARG A 66 7.15 -5.84 0.50
N LEU A 67 6.02 -6.52 0.63
CA LEU A 67 5.56 -7.04 1.92
C LEU A 67 6.65 -7.95 2.53
N ALA A 68 7.05 -7.66 3.76
CA ALA A 68 8.05 -8.42 4.51
C ALA A 68 7.38 -9.42 5.45
N GLU A 69 6.38 -8.98 6.22
CA GLU A 69 5.74 -9.80 7.25
C GLU A 69 4.28 -9.40 7.46
N VAL A 70 3.47 -10.38 7.87
CA VAL A 70 2.07 -10.20 8.30
C VAL A 70 1.98 -10.62 9.75
N ILE A 71 1.83 -9.65 10.64
CA ILE A 71 1.79 -9.87 12.09
C ILE A 71 0.32 -10.03 12.50
N GLN A 72 -0.07 -11.26 12.85
CA GLN A 72 -1.42 -11.57 13.31
C GLN A 72 -1.66 -11.00 14.71
N ARG A 73 -2.61 -10.07 14.84
CA ARG A 73 -2.95 -9.41 16.11
C ARG A 73 -4.19 -10.01 16.81
N ALA A 74 -4.92 -10.89 16.14
CA ALA A 74 -6.12 -11.53 16.68
C ALA A 74 -5.93 -13.04 16.86
N PRO A 75 -6.57 -13.65 17.87
CA PRO A 75 -6.60 -15.10 18.00
C PRO A 75 -7.34 -15.72 16.81
N SER A 76 -6.95 -16.97 16.48
CA SER A 76 -7.64 -17.77 15.47
C SER A 76 -9.15 -17.82 15.74
N ALA A 77 -9.95 -17.70 14.69
CA ALA A 77 -11.41 -17.78 14.76
C ALA A 77 -11.94 -19.19 15.10
N VAL A 78 -11.04 -20.19 15.15
CA VAL A 78 -11.41 -21.59 15.40
C VAL A 78 -12.15 -21.74 16.73
N GLY A 79 -13.38 -22.24 16.65
CA GLY A 79 -14.24 -22.47 17.81
C GLY A 79 -14.94 -21.23 18.38
N MET A 80 -14.85 -20.07 17.72
CA MET A 80 -15.58 -18.85 18.12
C MET A 80 -16.84 -18.65 17.27
N ASP A 81 -17.92 -18.17 17.88
CA ASP A 81 -19.05 -17.63 17.14
C ASP A 81 -18.69 -16.28 16.48
N PHE A 82 -19.47 -15.88 15.47
CA PHE A 82 -19.21 -14.68 14.69
C PHE A 82 -19.25 -13.38 15.51
N GLN A 83 -20.12 -13.27 16.52
CA GLN A 83 -20.20 -12.07 17.35
C GLN A 83 -18.97 -11.93 18.23
N THR A 84 -18.50 -13.05 18.79
CA THR A 84 -17.28 -13.14 19.58
C THR A 84 -16.05 -12.85 18.74
N PHE A 85 -15.98 -13.42 17.53
CA PHE A 85 -14.91 -13.13 16.57
C PHE A 85 -14.87 -11.64 16.23
N ARG A 86 -16.00 -11.03 15.85
CA ARG A 86 -16.07 -9.60 15.47
C ARG A 86 -15.61 -8.66 16.59
N LYS A 87 -15.91 -8.98 17.86
CA LYS A 87 -15.46 -8.18 19.01
C LYS A 87 -13.94 -8.27 19.24
N ARG A 88 -13.35 -9.43 18.95
CA ARG A 88 -11.93 -9.73 19.20
C ARG A 88 -11.02 -9.49 18.00
N TYR A 89 -11.59 -9.45 16.80
CA TYR A 89 -10.83 -9.26 15.58
C TYR A 89 -10.07 -7.94 15.61
N ARG A 90 -8.82 -8.02 15.19
CA ARG A 90 -7.93 -6.90 14.93
C ARG A 90 -7.28 -7.20 13.59
N PRO A 91 -7.32 -6.26 12.62
CA PRO A 91 -6.59 -6.43 11.38
C PRO A 91 -5.13 -6.77 11.65
N PRO A 92 -4.52 -7.62 10.81
CA PRO A 92 -3.09 -7.86 10.91
C PRO A 92 -2.32 -6.56 10.66
N GLU A 93 -1.16 -6.47 11.29
CA GLU A 93 -0.20 -5.42 10.96
C GLU A 93 0.71 -5.91 9.84
N LEU A 94 0.98 -5.01 8.90
CA LEU A 94 1.81 -5.28 7.73
C LEU A 94 3.12 -4.53 7.86
N THR A 95 4.24 -5.22 7.65
CA THR A 95 5.56 -4.60 7.52
C THR A 95 6.11 -4.84 6.13
N TYR A 96 6.92 -3.90 5.63
CA TYR A 96 7.42 -3.90 4.26
C TYR A 96 8.94 -3.82 4.25
N ARG A 97 9.63 -4.42 3.28
CA ARG A 97 11.07 -4.21 3.12
C ARG A 97 11.33 -2.78 2.65
N CYS A 98 12.30 -2.09 3.27
CA CYS A 98 12.67 -0.77 2.82
C CYS A 98 13.39 -0.84 1.46
N PRO A 99 12.86 -0.22 0.40
CA PRO A 99 13.49 -0.28 -0.92
C PRO A 99 14.72 0.64 -1.07
N TRP A 100 15.07 1.40 -0.02
CA TRP A 100 16.12 2.42 -0.05
C TRP A 100 17.39 2.06 0.70
N CYS A 101 17.33 1.09 1.62
CA CYS A 101 18.49 0.73 2.44
C CYS A 101 18.67 -0.76 2.69
N ASP A 102 17.74 -1.62 2.23
CA ASP A 102 17.79 -3.10 2.36
C ASP A 102 18.02 -3.68 3.77
N THR A 103 18.21 -2.85 4.81
CA THR A 103 18.52 -3.28 6.18
C THR A 103 17.29 -3.37 7.08
N ALA A 104 16.27 -2.54 6.82
CA ALA A 104 15.11 -2.38 7.69
C ALA A 104 13.80 -2.83 7.07
N GLN A 105 12.87 -3.17 7.95
CA GLN A 105 11.45 -3.18 7.64
C GLN A 105 10.82 -1.82 7.94
N MET A 106 9.93 -1.38 7.08
CA MET A 106 9.10 -0.20 7.22
C MET A 106 7.75 -0.59 7.79
N ALA A 107 7.25 0.21 8.73
CA ALA A 107 5.89 0.08 9.26
C ALA A 107 4.96 1.10 8.60
N VAL A 108 3.66 0.78 8.57
CA VAL A 108 2.63 1.73 8.15
C VAL A 108 2.53 2.83 9.21
N SER A 109 2.93 4.04 8.85
CA SER A 109 2.88 5.22 9.73
C SER A 109 1.56 5.99 9.61
N ARG A 110 0.93 5.92 8.43
CA ARG A 110 -0.38 6.52 8.15
C ARG A 110 -1.07 5.80 7.01
N GLU A 111 -2.39 5.68 7.11
CA GLU A 111 -3.27 5.24 6.04
C GLU A 111 -4.14 6.42 5.59
N MET A 112 -4.36 6.55 4.29
CA MET A 112 -5.20 7.61 3.74
C MET A 112 -5.78 7.23 2.37
N THR A 113 -6.86 7.90 2.00
CA THR A 113 -7.38 7.87 0.63
C THR A 113 -6.41 8.56 -0.34
N ALA A 114 -6.57 8.30 -1.64
CA ALA A 114 -5.78 8.99 -2.65
C ALA A 114 -6.02 10.51 -2.67
N ALA A 115 -7.26 10.95 -2.43
CA ALA A 115 -7.60 12.36 -2.32
C ALA A 115 -6.87 13.02 -1.14
N GLU A 116 -6.90 12.40 0.04
CA GLU A 116 -6.17 12.90 1.22
C GLU A 116 -4.66 12.96 1.00
N PHE A 117 -4.09 12.03 0.23
CA PHE A 117 -2.67 12.07 -0.14
C PHE A 117 -2.35 13.27 -1.03
N VAL A 118 -3.18 13.54 -2.04
CA VAL A 118 -3.03 14.71 -2.92
C VAL A 118 -3.24 16.02 -2.16
N ASP A 119 -4.26 16.09 -1.30
CA ASP A 119 -4.54 17.24 -0.43
C ASP A 119 -3.39 17.53 0.55
N ALA A 120 -2.67 16.49 0.98
CA ALA A 120 -1.46 16.62 1.80
C ALA A 120 -0.21 17.06 0.99
N GLY A 121 -0.36 17.35 -0.31
CA GLY A 121 0.72 17.77 -1.21
C GLY A 121 1.43 16.64 -1.94
N GLY A 122 0.90 15.42 -1.87
CA GLY A 122 1.36 14.28 -2.65
C GLY A 122 0.93 14.36 -4.11
N ARG A 123 1.59 13.57 -4.96
CA ARG A 123 1.28 13.44 -6.38
C ARG A 123 1.14 11.97 -6.76
N ILE A 124 0.08 11.64 -7.47
CA ILE A 124 -0.17 10.30 -8.01
C ILE A 124 -0.06 10.36 -9.54
N ASP A 125 0.87 9.60 -10.10
CA ASP A 125 1.06 9.43 -11.54
C ASP A 125 0.45 8.09 -11.96
N CYS A 126 -0.67 8.10 -12.70
CA CYS A 126 -1.23 6.90 -13.32
C CYS A 126 -0.59 6.69 -14.70
N ILE A 127 0.15 5.59 -14.87
CA ILE A 127 0.89 5.28 -16.10
C ILE A 127 0.13 4.21 -16.88
N GLY A 128 -0.12 4.49 -18.17
CA GLY A 128 -0.96 3.65 -19.03
C GLY A 128 -2.45 3.90 -18.82
N ASP A 129 -3.28 2.92 -19.16
CA ASP A 129 -4.75 3.02 -19.09
C ASP A 129 -5.28 2.73 -17.67
N ILE A 130 -4.73 3.38 -16.65
CA ILE A 130 -5.13 3.23 -15.24
C ILE A 130 -5.94 4.44 -14.81
N GLU A 131 -7.16 4.19 -14.35
CA GLU A 131 -8.03 5.20 -13.74
C GLU A 131 -8.17 4.90 -12.26
N LEU A 132 -7.97 5.91 -11.42
CA LEU A 132 -8.12 5.76 -9.98
C LEU A 132 -9.57 6.05 -9.57
N ARG A 133 -10.19 5.09 -8.88
CA ARG A 133 -11.50 5.27 -8.26
C ARG A 133 -11.33 5.43 -6.77
N GLU A 134 -11.97 6.46 -6.22
CA GLU A 134 -11.95 6.71 -4.79
C GLU A 134 -12.61 5.55 -4.04
N GLY A 135 -11.86 4.95 -3.12
CA GLY A 135 -12.38 3.96 -2.16
C GLY A 135 -13.00 4.66 -0.95
N GLN A 136 -14.09 4.10 -0.43
CA GLN A 136 -14.61 4.48 0.88
C GLN A 136 -13.65 4.01 1.98
N THR A 137 -13.26 4.90 2.89
CA THR A 137 -12.55 4.52 4.12
C THR A 137 -13.54 3.79 5.04
N PHE A 138 -13.28 2.52 5.34
CA PHE A 138 -13.97 1.83 6.42
C PHE A 138 -13.31 2.24 7.73
N SER A 139 -13.99 3.12 8.48
CA SER A 139 -13.60 3.54 9.83
C SER A 139 -13.93 2.51 10.91
#